data_AF-A0A975PIF2-F1
#
_entry.id   AF-A0A975PIF2-F1
#
_cell.length_a   1.000
_cell.length_b   1.000
_cell.length_c   1.000
_cell.angle_alpha   90.00
_cell.angle_beta   90.00
_cell.angle_gamma   90.00
#
_symmetry.space_group_name_H-M   'P 1'
#
loop_
_entity.id
_entity.type
_entity.pdbx_description
1 polymer ?
#
loop_
_entity_poly.entity_id
_entity_poly.type
_entity_poly.pdbx_seq_one_letter_code
_entity_poly.pdbx_strand_id
1 'polypeptide(L)' 'MLGKDSVVVTIFSDDSKKYLSTDLMKEEPVKEKFLSQHIELISVKAYKMK' A
#
# COMPACT_ATOMS: atom_id res chain seq x y z
N MET A 1 1.28 22.03 2.32
CA MET A 1 1.46 20.67 1.75
C MET A 1 2.59 19.99 2.50
N LEU A 2 2.51 18.68 2.73
CA LEU A 2 3.63 17.93 3.33
C LEU A 2 4.75 17.82 2.29
N GLY A 3 5.99 18.10 2.70
CA GLY A 3 7.17 17.91 1.85
C GLY A 3 7.58 16.43 1.78
N LYS A 4 8.44 16.08 0.82
CA LYS A 4 8.93 14.71 0.60
C LYS A 4 9.55 14.04 1.84
N ASP A 5 10.10 14.84 2.76
CA ASP A 5 10.81 14.38 3.96
C ASP A 5 9.92 14.39 5.22
N SER A 6 8.61 14.59 5.06
CA SER A 6 7.66 14.60 6.18
C SER A 6 7.46 13.18 6.74
N VAL A 7 7.36 13.06 8.06
CA VAL A 7 7.01 11.79 8.71
C VAL A 7 5.52 11.53 8.57
N VAL A 8 5.15 10.40 7.97
CA VAL A 8 3.74 9.97 7.77
C VAL A 8 3.50 8.65 8.47
N VAL A 9 2.35 8.52 9.13
CA VAL A 9 1.92 7.30 9.83
C VAL A 9 0.57 6.86 9.29
N THR A 10 0.38 5.55 9.11
CA THR A 10 -0.88 4.93 8.70
C THR A 10 -1.01 3.54 9.32
N ILE A 11 -2.15 2.89 9.11
CA ILE A 11 -2.48 1.56 9.67
C ILE A 11 -2.98 0.66 8.53
N PHE A 12 -2.53 -0.61 8.52
CA PHE A 12 -3.20 -1.69 7.78
C PHE A 12 -4.13 -2.42 8.76
N SER A 13 -5.44 -2.20 8.62
CA SER A 13 -6.43 -2.59 9.64
C SER A 13 -6.61 -4.10 9.79
N ASP A 14 -6.39 -4.87 8.72
CA ASP A 14 -6.47 -6.32 8.71
C ASP A 14 -5.65 -6.94 7.57
N ASP A 15 -5.74 -8.26 7.41
CA ASP A 15 -5.10 -9.01 6.34
C ASP A 15 -6.05 -9.29 5.16
N SER A 16 -5.49 -9.81 4.07
CA SER A 16 -6.24 -10.08 2.85
C SER A 16 -7.15 -11.32 2.90
N LYS A 17 -7.12 -12.15 3.96
CA LYS A 17 -7.75 -13.49 3.94
C LYS A 17 -9.27 -13.46 3.86
N LYS A 18 -9.90 -12.38 4.32
CA LYS A 18 -11.36 -12.20 4.21
C LYS A 18 -11.80 -11.73 2.82
N TYR A 19 -10.85 -11.28 1.99
CA TYR A 19 -11.09 -10.61 0.72
C TYR A 19 -10.77 -11.47 -0.50
N LEU A 20 -10.53 -12.77 -0.31
CA LEU A 20 -10.14 -13.71 -1.37
C LEU A 20 -11.19 -13.83 -2.50
N SER A 21 -12.46 -13.52 -2.21
CA SER A 21 -13.57 -13.55 -3.19
C SER A 21 -13.88 -12.19 -3.83
N THR A 22 -13.09 -11.16 -3.53
CA THR A 22 -13.30 -9.79 -4.03
C THR A 22 -12.42 -9.46 -5.23
N ASP A 23 -12.54 -8.24 -5.75
CA ASP A 23 -11.69 -7.76 -6.86
C ASP A 23 -10.21 -7.63 -6.48
N LEU A 24 -9.85 -7.74 -5.19
CA LEU A 24 -8.44 -7.82 -4.76
C LEU A 24 -7.65 -8.94 -5.46
N MET A 25 -8.33 -10.02 -5.83
CA MET A 25 -7.73 -11.17 -6.52
C MET A 25 -7.88 -11.13 -8.05
N LYS A 26 -8.41 -10.05 -8.60
CA LYS A 26 -8.57 -9.86 -10.05
C LYS A 26 -7.56 -8.85 -10.57
N GLU A 27 -7.34 -8.87 -11.88
CA GLU A 27 -6.54 -7.85 -12.54
C GLU A 27 -7.32 -6.53 -12.58
N GLU A 28 -6.78 -5.49 -11.94
CA GLU A 28 -7.36 -4.14 -11.98
C GLU A 28 -6.78 -3.36 -13.18
N PRO A 29 -7.61 -2.80 -14.07
CA PRO A 29 -7.12 -1.99 -15.17
C PRO A 29 -6.41 -0.73 -14.67
N VAL A 30 -5.21 -0.49 -15.18
CA VAL A 30 -4.46 0.74 -14.90
C VAL A 30 -5.21 1.94 -15.49
N LYS A 31 -5.39 2.97 -14.66
CA LYS A 31 -6.06 4.22 -15.03
C LYS A 31 -5.11 5.38 -14.81
N GLU A 32 -5.08 6.34 -15.74
CA GLU A 32 -4.17 7.49 -15.72
C GLU A 32 -4.15 8.22 -14.37
N LYS A 33 -5.31 8.35 -13.71
CA LYS A 33 -5.45 9.04 -12.42
C LYS A 33 -4.95 8.27 -11.20
N PHE A 34 -4.54 7.01 -11.35
CA PHE A 34 -4.05 6.21 -10.23
C PHE A 34 -2.61 6.57 -9.89
N LEU A 35 -2.34 6.83 -8.61
CA LEU A 35 -0.98 7.07 -8.13
C LEU A 35 -0.16 5.77 -8.09
N SER A 36 -0.81 4.61 -7.91
CA SER A 36 -0.16 3.31 -7.72
C SER A 36 0.73 2.89 -8.89
N GLN A 37 0.42 3.32 -10.12
CA GLN A 37 1.22 3.01 -11.31
C GLN A 37 2.64 3.64 -11.27
N HIS A 38 2.85 4.63 -10.41
CA HIS A 38 4.12 5.35 -10.25
C HIS A 38 4.85 5.00 -8.94
N ILE A 39 4.41 3.95 -8.24
CA ILE A 39 4.96 3.55 -6.94
C ILE A 39 5.66 2.19 -7.07
N GLU A 40 6.90 2.12 -6.62
CA GLU A 40 7.68 0.88 -6.49
C GLU A 40 7.98 0.60 -5.00
N LEU A 41 7.70 -0.62 -4.55
CA LEU A 41 8.02 -1.06 -3.19
C LEU A 41 9.45 -1.61 -3.15
N ILE A 42 10.39 -0.82 -2.62
CA ILE A 42 11.82 -1.16 -2.64
C ILE A 42 12.22 -2.09 -1.49
N SER A 43 11.84 -1.76 -0.25
CA SER A 43 12.22 -2.53 0.94
C SER A 43 11.32 -2.20 2.14
N VAL A 44 11.35 -3.06 3.16
CA VAL A 44 10.69 -2.82 4.45
C VAL A 44 11.75 -2.63 5.53
N LYS A 45 11.76 -1.46 6.17
CA LYS A 45 12.52 -1.20 7.39
C LYS A 45 11.58 -1.30 8.58
N ALA A 46 11.63 -2.43 9.29
CA ALA A 46 10.78 -2.69 10.44
C ALA A 46 11.60 -2.74 11.74
N TYR A 47 10.99 -2.30 12.83
CA TYR A 47 11.52 -2.50 14.18
C TYR A 47 10.85 -3.74 14.76
N LYS A 48 11.65 -4.71 15.21
CA LYS A 48 11.16 -5.86 15.96
C LYS A 48 11.15 -5.49 17.45
N MET A 49 9.99 -5.57 18.08
CA MET A 49 9.90 -5.47 19.53
C MET A 49 10.51 -6.73 20.14
N LYS A 50 11.31 -6.57 21.22
CA LYS A 50 11.85 -7.70 21.99
C LYS A 50 10.75 -8.44 22.72
#